data_AF-A0A168IP27-F1
#
_entry.id   AF-A0A168IP27-F1
#
_cell.length_a   1.000
_cell.length_b   1.000
_cell.length_c   1.000
_cell.angle_alpha   90.00
_cell.angle_beta   90.00
_cell.angle_gamma   90.00
#
_symmetry.space_group_name_H-M   'P 1'
#
loop_
_entity.id
_entity.type
_entity.pdbx_description
1 polymer ?
#
loop_
_entity_poly.entity_id
_entity_poly.type
_entity_poly.pdbx_seq_one_letter_code
_entity_poly.pdbx_strand_id
1 'polypeptide(L)'
;MDVQVRNAQEWVNATYEGVSGYVPCVEDGITGWGTMFSLTRALQHELGITTLSDNFGNLTMSTMVAFGPISKSTTNTNMKTIVEAALYCKGYSGGGIDGGLGSSTQSGLIAWKTDMGFSAGGTDNPVSAKEMKTLLTMDA
;
A
#
# COMPACT_ATOMS: atom_id res chain seq x y z
N MET A 1 4.54 -10.36 -16.06
CA MET A 1 3.78 -9.11 -16.16
C MET A 1 2.36 -9.39 -15.72
N ASP A 2 1.85 -8.55 -14.83
CA ASP A 2 0.51 -8.63 -14.26
C ASP A 2 -0.22 -7.31 -14.54
N VAL A 3 -1.44 -7.39 -15.08
CA VAL A 3 -2.24 -6.21 -15.45
C VAL A 3 -2.63 -5.39 -14.20
N GLN A 4 -2.88 -6.05 -13.08
CA GLN A 4 -3.26 -5.37 -11.85
C GLN A 4 -2.07 -4.68 -11.19
N VAL A 5 -0.86 -5.26 -11.30
CA VAL A 5 0.37 -4.55 -10.92
C VAL A 5 0.56 -3.31 -11.80
N ARG A 6 0.29 -3.40 -13.11
CA ARG A 6 0.37 -2.22 -13.98
C ARG A 6 -0.63 -1.15 -13.58
N ASN A 7 -1.88 -1.52 -13.33
CA ASN A 7 -2.91 -0.58 -12.86
C ASN A 7 -2.50 0.11 -11.56
N ALA A 8 -1.86 -0.62 -10.63
CA ALA A 8 -1.33 -0.06 -9.39
C ALA A 8 -0.18 0.93 -9.63
N GLN A 9 0.73 0.62 -10.57
CA GLN A 9 1.84 1.50 -10.98
C GLN A 9 1.33 2.79 -11.64
N GLU A 10 0.40 2.66 -12.60
CA GLU A 10 -0.25 3.78 -13.28
C GLU A 10 -1.00 4.67 -12.27
N TRP A 11 -1.75 4.06 -11.34
CA TRP A 11 -2.47 4.79 -10.31
C TRP A 11 -1.53 5.59 -9.39
N VAL A 12 -0.47 4.97 -8.86
CA VAL A 12 0.42 5.68 -7.92
C VAL A 12 1.18 6.79 -8.64
N ASN A 13 1.61 6.58 -9.89
CA ASN A 13 2.26 7.62 -10.68
C ASN A 13 1.32 8.78 -10.97
N ALA A 14 0.12 8.52 -11.50
CA ALA A 14 -0.83 9.57 -11.83
C ALA A 14 -1.31 10.37 -10.61
N THR A 15 -1.40 9.72 -9.44
CA THR A 15 -1.85 10.37 -8.20
C THR A 15 -0.78 11.28 -7.60
N TYR A 16 0.50 10.92 -7.73
CA TYR A 16 1.59 11.57 -6.99
C TYR A 16 2.66 12.25 -7.86
N GLU A 17 2.55 12.26 -9.20
CA GLU A 17 3.55 12.88 -10.09
C GLU A 17 3.89 14.34 -9.76
N GLY A 18 2.93 15.10 -9.22
CA GLY A 18 3.11 16.50 -8.83
C GLY A 18 3.63 16.72 -7.40
N VAL A 19 3.84 15.65 -6.63
CA VAL A 19 4.27 15.75 -5.22
C VAL A 19 5.79 15.91 -5.13
N SER A 20 6.23 16.94 -4.41
CA SER A 20 7.66 17.18 -4.17
C SER A 20 8.31 15.98 -3.49
N GLY A 21 9.40 15.48 -4.08
CA GLY A 21 10.13 14.32 -3.58
C GLY A 21 9.56 12.96 -4.00
N TYR A 22 8.42 12.93 -4.70
CA TYR A 22 7.91 11.70 -5.32
C TYR A 22 8.77 11.30 -6.54
N VAL A 23 8.91 10.00 -6.76
CA VAL A 23 9.63 9.44 -7.91
C VAL A 23 8.74 8.39 -8.56
N PRO A 24 8.38 8.55 -9.85
CA PRO A 24 7.56 7.57 -10.57
C PRO A 24 8.27 6.23 -10.74
N CYS A 25 7.50 5.14 -10.71
CA CYS A 25 7.97 3.81 -11.06
C CYS A 25 7.71 3.50 -12.55
N VAL A 26 8.30 2.44 -13.08
CA VAL A 26 8.01 1.95 -14.43
C VAL A 26 6.65 1.24 -14.41
N GLU A 27 5.79 1.52 -15.40
CA GLU A 27 4.44 0.97 -15.54
C GLU A 27 4.42 -0.28 -16.42
N ASP A 28 5.26 -1.26 -16.08
CA ASP A 28 5.48 -2.49 -16.86
C ASP A 28 4.73 -3.72 -16.32
N GLY A 29 3.91 -3.55 -15.29
CA GLY A 29 3.22 -4.65 -14.60
C GLY A 29 4.17 -5.66 -13.96
N ILE A 30 5.41 -5.27 -13.66
CA ILE A 30 6.38 -6.08 -12.95
C ILE A 30 6.66 -5.40 -11.62
N THR A 31 6.35 -6.10 -10.53
CA THR A 31 6.70 -5.58 -9.20
C THR A 31 8.22 -5.59 -9.04
N GLY A 32 8.74 -4.45 -8.59
CA GLY A 32 10.14 -4.31 -8.20
C GLY A 32 10.30 -3.20 -7.18
N TRP A 33 11.54 -2.95 -6.78
CA TRP A 33 11.86 -1.94 -5.78
C TRP A 33 11.34 -0.55 -6.16
N GLY A 34 11.38 -0.19 -7.44
CA GLY A 34 10.81 1.07 -7.93
C GLY A 34 9.34 1.25 -7.55
N THR A 35 8.50 0.23 -7.79
CA THR A 35 7.08 0.27 -7.41
C THR A 35 6.89 0.38 -5.90
N MET A 36 7.64 -0.39 -5.11
CA MET A 36 7.56 -0.35 -3.64
C MET A 36 7.99 1.00 -3.07
N PHE A 37 9.01 1.61 -3.67
CA PHE A 37 9.50 2.93 -3.29
C PHE A 37 8.49 4.03 -3.63
N SER A 38 7.86 3.97 -4.81
CA SER A 38 6.77 4.89 -5.17
C SER A 38 5.60 4.78 -4.19
N LEU A 39 5.16 3.56 -3.85
CA LEU A 39 4.10 3.35 -2.84
C LEU A 39 4.51 3.81 -1.44
N THR A 40 5.78 3.64 -1.06
CA THR A 40 6.30 4.12 0.23
C THR A 40 6.29 5.65 0.31
N ARG A 41 6.71 6.34 -0.76
CA ARG A 41 6.67 7.80 -0.84
C ARG A 41 5.24 8.33 -0.86
N ALA A 42 4.33 7.66 -1.56
CA ALA A 42 2.90 7.93 -1.53
C ALA A 42 2.34 7.85 -0.11
N LEU A 43 2.65 6.76 0.63
CA LEU A 43 2.24 6.61 2.02
C LEU A 43 2.78 7.75 2.89
N GLN A 44 4.06 8.06 2.77
CA GLN A 44 4.69 9.14 3.52
C GLN A 44 4.00 10.50 3.26
N HIS A 45 3.64 10.80 2.01
CA HIS A 45 2.92 12.02 1.66
C HIS A 45 1.55 12.10 2.36
N GLU A 46 0.77 11.03 2.31
CA GLU A 46 -0.56 10.96 2.94
C GLU A 46 -0.47 11.04 4.48
N LEU A 47 0.65 10.63 5.07
CA LEU A 47 0.97 10.81 6.49
C LEU A 47 1.48 12.22 6.83
N GLY A 48 1.54 13.14 5.86
CA GLY A 48 2.01 14.51 6.03
C GLY A 48 3.53 14.66 6.15
N ILE A 49 4.31 13.64 5.79
CA ILE A 49 5.77 13.72 5.76
C ILE A 49 6.19 14.48 4.50
N THR A 50 6.99 15.53 4.68
CA THR A 50 7.44 16.39 3.57
C THR A 50 8.74 15.91 2.92
N THR A 51 9.68 15.39 3.72
CA THR A 51 10.93 14.81 3.22
C THR A 51 10.72 13.32 2.95
N LEU A 52 10.30 13.01 1.73
CA LEU A 52 10.04 11.64 1.30
C LEU A 52 11.33 10.84 1.11
N SER A 53 11.27 9.52 1.32
CA SER A 53 12.39 8.59 1.17
C SER A 53 11.93 7.20 0.77
N ASP A 54 12.84 6.40 0.22
CA ASP A 54 12.59 4.99 -0.15
C ASP A 54 12.32 4.07 1.06
N ASN A 55 12.58 4.54 2.29
CA ASN A 55 12.58 3.70 3.48
C ASN A 55 11.32 3.90 4.34
N PHE A 56 10.67 2.78 4.69
CA PHE A 56 9.72 2.73 5.80
C PHE A 56 10.48 2.66 7.14
N GLY A 57 11.06 3.80 7.52
CA GLY A 57 11.85 3.98 8.74
C GLY A 57 11.05 4.35 9.99
N ASN A 58 11.75 4.78 11.04
CA ASN A 58 11.15 5.13 12.33
C ASN A 58 10.13 6.27 12.23
N LEU A 59 10.39 7.28 11.39
CA LEU A 59 9.47 8.40 11.20
C LEU A 59 8.14 7.89 10.62
N THR A 60 8.16 7.19 9.49
CA THR A 60 6.98 6.62 8.85
C THR A 60 6.23 5.66 9.78
N MET A 61 6.96 4.85 10.55
CA MET A 61 6.35 3.98 11.57
C MET A 61 5.63 4.78 12.64
N SER A 62 6.26 5.81 13.20
CA SER A 62 5.66 6.61 14.27
C SER A 62 4.44 7.39 13.80
N THR A 63 4.46 7.96 12.59
CA THR A 63 3.32 8.68 12.01
C THR A 63 2.19 7.73 11.63
N MET A 64 2.51 6.53 11.13
CA MET A 64 1.51 5.50 10.84
C MET A 64 0.82 4.99 12.11
N VAL A 65 1.57 4.82 13.21
CA VAL A 65 0.98 4.48 14.52
C VAL A 65 0.06 5.59 15.01
N ALA A 66 0.43 6.85 14.83
CA ALA A 66 -0.40 8.00 15.20
C ALA A 66 -1.66 8.12 14.33
N PHE A 67 -1.56 7.79 13.03
CA PHE A 67 -2.70 7.75 12.10
C PHE A 67 -3.68 6.62 12.47
N GLY A 68 -3.17 5.47 12.89
CA GLY A 68 -3.94 4.28 13.24
C GLY A 68 -4.06 3.26 12.10
N PRO A 69 -4.71 2.11 12.33
CA PRO A 69 -4.85 1.08 11.31
C PRO A 69 -5.72 1.55 10.12
N ILE A 70 -5.36 1.13 8.91
CA ILE A 70 -6.17 1.38 7.71
C ILE A 70 -7.27 0.32 7.63
N SER A 71 -8.52 0.73 7.67
CA SER A 71 -9.70 -0.13 7.63
C SER A 71 -10.73 0.41 6.63
N LYS A 72 -11.87 -0.28 6.50
CA LYS A 72 -12.99 0.22 5.67
C LYS A 72 -13.52 1.58 6.13
N SER A 73 -13.36 1.93 7.40
CA SER A 73 -13.78 3.23 7.95
C SER A 73 -12.75 4.35 7.77
N THR A 74 -11.54 4.04 7.28
CA THR A 74 -10.55 5.08 6.96
C THR A 74 -11.11 6.01 5.88
N THR A 75 -11.16 7.31 6.21
CA THR A 75 -11.75 8.34 5.34
C THR A 75 -10.83 8.74 4.20
N ASN A 76 -9.52 8.68 4.41
CA ASN A 76 -8.53 8.91 3.37
C ASN A 76 -8.60 7.75 2.35
N THR A 77 -9.11 8.05 1.15
CA THR A 77 -9.28 7.06 0.09
C THR A 77 -7.94 6.60 -0.45
N ASN A 78 -6.99 7.51 -0.64
CA ASN A 78 -5.65 7.18 -1.13
C ASN A 78 -4.92 6.21 -0.18
N MET A 79 -5.03 6.39 1.15
CA MET A 79 -4.47 5.44 2.12
C MET A 79 -4.98 4.02 1.90
N LYS A 80 -6.28 3.87 1.64
CA LYS A 80 -6.87 2.57 1.32
C LYS A 80 -6.40 2.07 -0.04
N THR A 81 -6.32 2.92 -1.06
CA THR A 81 -5.85 2.53 -2.40
C THR A 81 -4.38 2.09 -2.40
N ILE A 82 -3.52 2.65 -1.54
CA ILE A 82 -2.14 2.17 -1.36
C ILE A 82 -2.13 0.73 -0.84
N VAL A 83 -3.02 0.36 0.08
CA VAL A 83 -3.15 -1.03 0.55
C VAL A 83 -3.54 -1.96 -0.60
N GLU A 84 -4.52 -1.56 -1.42
CA GLU A 84 -4.96 -2.32 -2.60
C GLU A 84 -3.83 -2.51 -3.62
N ALA A 85 -3.12 -1.43 -3.95
CA ALA A 85 -1.98 -1.45 -4.84
C ALA A 85 -0.85 -2.35 -4.33
N ALA A 86 -0.54 -2.27 -3.03
CA ALA A 86 0.52 -3.07 -2.43
C ALA A 86 0.15 -4.56 -2.34
N LEU A 87 -1.12 -4.93 -2.17
CA LEU A 87 -1.57 -6.32 -2.26
C LEU A 87 -1.28 -6.93 -3.63
N TYR A 88 -1.58 -6.22 -4.71
CA TYR A 88 -1.24 -6.69 -6.06
C TYR A 88 0.27 -6.87 -6.24
N CYS A 89 1.07 -5.96 -5.71
CA CYS A 89 2.52 -6.09 -5.71
C CYS A 89 3.01 -7.32 -4.93
N LYS A 90 2.23 -7.81 -3.98
CA LYS A 90 2.50 -9.02 -3.19
C LYS A 90 1.90 -10.29 -3.79
N GLY A 91 1.20 -10.19 -4.92
CA GLY A 91 0.53 -11.34 -5.56
C GLY A 91 -0.84 -11.68 -4.95
N TYR A 92 -1.42 -10.78 -4.15
CA TYR A 92 -2.76 -10.94 -3.57
C TYR A 92 -3.75 -9.99 -4.23
N SER A 93 -5.04 -10.31 -4.14
CA SER A 93 -6.09 -9.47 -4.73
C SER A 93 -6.21 -8.13 -3.99
N GLY A 94 -5.87 -7.03 -4.68
CA GLY A 94 -6.10 -5.67 -4.19
C GLY A 94 -7.53 -5.16 -4.41
N GLY A 95 -8.32 -5.78 -5.28
CA GLY A 95 -9.67 -5.32 -5.60
C GLY A 95 -9.68 -4.18 -6.63
N GLY A 96 -10.37 -3.08 -6.33
CA GLY A 96 -10.70 -2.05 -7.34
C GLY A 96 -9.59 -1.05 -7.66
N ILE A 97 -8.57 -0.91 -6.81
CA ILE A 97 -7.67 0.27 -6.82
C ILE A 97 -8.50 1.57 -6.74
N ASP A 98 -9.52 1.54 -5.88
CA ASP A 98 -10.51 2.62 -5.67
C ASP A 98 -10.62 3.02 -4.19
N GLY A 99 -9.88 2.35 -3.31
CA GLY A 99 -9.92 2.56 -1.87
C GLY A 99 -11.22 2.08 -1.23
N GLY A 100 -12.00 1.24 -1.91
CA GLY A 100 -13.23 0.66 -1.40
C GLY A 100 -13.01 -0.41 -0.33
N LEU A 101 -11.84 -1.06 -0.32
CA LEU A 101 -11.53 -2.23 0.51
C LEU A 101 -12.67 -3.26 0.48
N GLY A 102 -13.14 -3.53 -0.75
CA GLY A 102 -14.28 -4.40 -1.06
C GLY A 102 -14.00 -5.87 -0.75
N SER A 103 -14.94 -6.76 -1.09
CA SER A 103 -14.84 -8.19 -0.80
C SER A 103 -13.54 -8.80 -1.34
N SER A 104 -13.16 -8.49 -2.59
CA SER A 104 -11.92 -8.96 -3.21
C SER A 104 -10.69 -8.51 -2.43
N THR A 105 -10.64 -7.26 -1.98
CA THR A 105 -9.55 -6.73 -1.15
C THR A 105 -9.49 -7.41 0.21
N GLN A 106 -10.65 -7.62 0.85
CA GLN A 106 -10.70 -8.32 2.14
C GLN A 106 -10.21 -9.77 2.01
N SER A 107 -10.57 -10.47 0.93
CA SER A 107 -10.03 -11.80 0.66
C SER A 107 -8.51 -11.77 0.44
N GLY A 108 -7.99 -10.78 -0.27
CA GLY A 108 -6.55 -10.58 -0.43
C GLY A 108 -5.83 -10.30 0.90
N LEU A 109 -6.40 -9.43 1.74
CA LEU A 109 -5.88 -9.14 3.08
C LEU A 109 -5.86 -10.39 3.96
N ILE A 110 -6.92 -11.19 3.96
CA ILE A 110 -6.98 -12.43 4.73
C ILE A 110 -5.89 -13.41 4.27
N ALA A 111 -5.78 -13.62 2.96
CA ALA A 111 -4.77 -14.52 2.39
C ALA A 111 -3.35 -14.06 2.75
N TRP A 112 -3.04 -12.79 2.48
CA TRP A 112 -1.73 -12.21 2.77
C TRP A 112 -1.38 -12.26 4.26
N LYS A 113 -2.31 -11.86 5.13
CA LYS A 113 -2.09 -11.91 6.59
C LYS A 113 -1.85 -13.33 7.07
N THR A 114 -2.64 -14.29 6.58
CA THR A 114 -2.50 -15.70 6.96
C THR A 114 -1.15 -16.27 6.53
N ASP A 115 -0.69 -15.96 5.32
CA ASP A 115 0.62 -16.40 4.81
C ASP A 115 1.79 -15.82 5.63
N MET A 116 1.63 -14.60 6.16
CA MET A 116 2.59 -13.96 7.06
C MET A 116 2.47 -14.45 8.53
N GLY A 117 1.53 -15.35 8.84
CA GLY A 117 1.29 -15.88 10.18
C GLY A 117 0.48 -14.94 11.10
N PHE A 118 -0.18 -13.92 10.54
CA PHE A 118 -1.12 -13.08 11.27
C PHE A 118 -2.53 -13.70 11.26
N SER A 119 -3.27 -13.50 12.35
CA SER A 119 -4.68 -13.86 12.40
C SER A 119 -5.51 -12.87 11.57
N ALA A 120 -6.31 -13.38 10.63
CA ALA A 120 -7.22 -12.59 9.80
C ALA A 120 -8.54 -13.34 9.58
N GLY A 121 -9.62 -12.59 9.37
CA GLY A 121 -10.97 -13.14 9.20
C GLY A 121 -12.06 -12.08 9.27
N GLY A 122 -13.32 -12.48 9.12
CA GLY A 122 -14.45 -11.55 9.14
C GLY A 122 -14.51 -10.65 7.91
N THR A 123 -15.17 -9.49 8.04
CA THR A 123 -15.52 -8.60 6.91
C THR A 123 -14.69 -7.31 6.84
N ASP A 124 -13.84 -7.06 7.82
CA ASP A 124 -12.92 -5.93 7.87
C ASP A 124 -11.59 -6.37 8.53
N ASN A 125 -10.51 -6.30 7.76
CA ASN A 125 -9.17 -6.76 8.14
C ASN A 125 -8.20 -5.57 8.18
N PRO A 126 -8.27 -4.73 9.22
CA PRO A 126 -7.52 -3.48 9.28
C PRO A 126 -6.01 -3.71 9.21
N VAL A 127 -5.29 -2.87 8.47
CA VAL A 127 -3.83 -2.94 8.30
C VAL A 127 -3.15 -2.02 9.31
N SER A 128 -2.53 -2.60 10.32
CA SER A 128 -1.72 -1.89 11.32
C SER A 128 -0.42 -1.32 10.73
N ALA A 129 0.27 -0.46 11.47
CA ALA A 129 1.53 0.12 11.03
C ALA A 129 2.63 -0.93 10.72
N LYS A 130 2.70 -1.99 11.52
CA LYS A 130 3.65 -3.10 11.31
C LYS A 130 3.31 -3.87 10.04
N GLU A 131 2.03 -4.19 9.86
CA GLU A 131 1.53 -4.86 8.66
C GLU A 131 1.76 -4.00 7.41
N MET A 132 1.50 -2.69 7.48
CA MET A 132 1.75 -1.77 6.37
C MET A 132 3.23 -1.76 5.96
N LYS A 133 4.14 -1.77 6.94
CA LYS A 133 5.57 -1.88 6.68
C LYS A 133 5.92 -3.19 5.96
N THR A 134 5.42 -4.32 6.45
CA THR A 134 5.61 -5.63 5.80
C THR A 134 5.03 -5.66 4.38
N LEU A 135 3.86 -5.04 4.18
CA LEU A 135 3.21 -4.96 2.88
C LEU A 135 4.03 -4.12 1.89
N LEU A 136 4.69 -3.05 2.36
CA LEU A 136 5.49 -2.14 1.53
C LEU A 136 6.98 -2.50 1.42
N THR A 137 7.43 -3.60 2.01
CA THR A 137 8.82 -4.05 1.92
C THR A 137 8.89 -5.41 1.26
N MET A 138 9.78 -5.60 0.28
CA MET A 138 10.10 -6.94 -0.21
C MET A 138 11.15 -7.51 0.73
N ASP A 139 10.79 -8.42 1.62
CA ASP A 139 11.78 -9.08 2.48
C ASP A 139 12.91 -9.66 1.61
N ALA A 140 14.14 -9.49 2.09
CA ALA A 140 15.37 -10.06 1.52
C ALA A 140 15.61 -11.47 2.04
#